data_AF-A0A5N8WVU4-F1
#
_entry.id   AF-A0A5N8WVU4-F1
#
_cell.length_a   1.000
_cell.length_b   1.000
_cell.length_c   1.000
_cell.angle_alpha   90.00
_cell.angle_beta   90.00
_cell.angle_gamma   90.00
#
_symmetry.space_group_name_H-M   'P 1'
#
loop_
_entity.id
_entity.type
_entity.pdbx_description
1 polymer ?
#
loop_
_entity_poly.entity_id
_entity_poly.type
_entity_poly.pdbx_seq_one_letter_code
_entity_poly.pdbx_strand_id
1 'polypeptide(L)'
;MFGLSELAIILIVVILVLGAKKLPDLARSAGKSARILKAEARAMKEEQAAHEQTAQADQADRTAPRVVQGEIIPSANSATTDAGQSTAPRTHTPGTEPSRPQA
;
A
#
# COMPACT_ATOMS: atom_id res chain seq x y z
N MET A 1 -12.76 -33.67 -29.63
CA MET A 1 -11.38 -33.16 -29.69
C MET A 1 -11.34 -31.65 -29.99
N PHE A 2 -12.38 -30.92 -29.61
CA PHE A 2 -12.52 -29.46 -29.80
C PHE A 2 -12.80 -28.88 -28.41
N GLY A 3 -12.06 -27.86 -28.01
CA GLY A 3 -12.01 -27.40 -26.63
C GLY A 3 -10.82 -26.49 -26.47
N LEU A 4 -9.71 -27.00 -25.93
CA LEU A 4 -8.47 -26.20 -25.82
C LEU A 4 -7.92 -25.73 -27.18
N SER A 5 -7.87 -26.62 -28.18
CA SER A 5 -7.28 -26.31 -29.49
C SER A 5 -8.06 -25.22 -30.24
N GLU A 6 -9.39 -25.24 -30.15
CA GLU A 6 -10.24 -24.25 -30.81
C GLU A 6 -10.18 -22.90 -30.07
N LEU A 7 -10.18 -22.93 -28.74
CA LEU A 7 -9.99 -21.72 -27.93
C LEU A 7 -8.61 -21.08 -28.19
N ALA A 8 -7.55 -21.89 -28.37
CA ALA A 8 -6.23 -21.39 -28.71
C ALA A 8 -6.22 -20.67 -30.07
N ILE A 9 -6.90 -21.22 -31.08
CA ILE A 9 -7.00 -20.58 -32.40
C ILE A 9 -7.76 -19.25 -32.30
N ILE A 10 -8.90 -19.22 -31.60
CA ILE A 10 -9.67 -17.98 -31.40
C ILE A 10 -8.83 -16.94 -30.66
N LEU A 11 -8.10 -17.35 -29.62
CA LEU A 11 -7.22 -16.44 -28.87
C LEU A 11 -6.14 -15.84 -29.76
N ILE A 12 -5.53 -16.63 -30.65
CA ILE A 12 -4.54 -16.13 -31.62
C ILE A 12 -5.17 -15.08 -32.53
N VAL A 13 -6.37 -15.34 -33.07
CA VAL A 13 -7.08 -14.37 -33.93
C VAL A 13 -7.38 -13.07 -33.18
N VAL A 14 -7.85 -13.16 -31.93
CA VAL A 14 -8.08 -11.98 -31.08
C VAL A 14 -6.78 -11.19 -30.85
N ILE A 15 -5.66 -11.87 -30.60
CA ILE A 15 -4.35 -11.22 -30.44
C ILE A 15 -3.91 -10.52 -31.73
N LEU A 16 -4.18 -11.10 -32.90
CA LEU A 16 -3.85 -10.48 -34.18
C LEU A 16 -4.68 -9.22 -34.42
N VAL A 17 -5.98 -9.23 -34.09
CA VAL A 17 -6.88 -8.08 -34.26
C VAL A 17 -6.55 -6.96 -33.26
N LEU A 18 -6.30 -7.30 -31.99
CA LEU A 18 -5.98 -6.33 -30.95
C LEU A 18 -4.51 -5.84 -31.03
N GLY A 19 -3.62 -6.69 -31.56
CA GLY A 19 -2.19 -6.48 -31.61
C GLY A 19 -1.46 -6.97 -30.35
N ALA A 20 -0.27 -7.55 -30.54
CA ALA A 20 0.54 -8.15 -29.47
C ALA A 20 0.92 -7.18 -28.33
N LYS A 21 0.92 -5.86 -28.58
CA LYS A 21 1.19 -4.84 -27.56
C LYS A 21 -0.04 -4.46 -26.74
N LYS A 22 -1.27 -4.66 -27.26
CA LYS A 22 -2.51 -4.25 -26.57
C LYS A 22 -3.06 -5.30 -25.63
N LEU A 23 -2.85 -6.59 -25.90
CA LEU A 23 -3.20 -7.65 -24.94
C LEU A 23 -2.56 -7.48 -23.56
N PRO A 24 -1.23 -7.32 -23.43
CA PRO A 24 -0.60 -7.20 -22.12
C PRO A 24 -0.97 -5.90 -21.41
N ASP A 25 -1.26 -4.85 -22.17
CA ASP A 25 -1.69 -3.55 -21.65
C ASP A 25 -3.11 -3.61 -21.07
N LEU A 26 -4.04 -4.24 -21.79
CA LEU A 26 -5.39 -4.52 -21.33
C LEU A 26 -5.39 -5.45 -20.11
N ALA A 27 -4.59 -6.52 -20.14
CA ALA A 27 -4.48 -7.44 -19.01
C ALA A 27 -3.89 -6.76 -17.77
N ARG A 28 -2.87 -5.89 -17.93
CA ARG A 28 -2.27 -5.14 -16.82
C ARG A 28 -3.23 -4.11 -16.23
N SER A 29 -3.91 -3.32 -17.06
CA SER A 29 -4.88 -2.32 -16.60
C SER A 29 -6.10 -2.96 -15.93
N ALA A 30 -6.71 -3.97 -16.57
CA ALA A 30 -7.81 -4.73 -15.99
C ALA A 30 -7.39 -5.49 -14.71
N GLY A 31 -6.19 -6.06 -14.67
CA GLY A 31 -5.65 -6.75 -13.51
C GLY A 31 -5.44 -5.83 -12.30
N LYS A 32 -5.05 -4.56 -12.54
CA LYS A 32 -4.89 -3.56 -11.47
C LYS A 32 -6.23 -3.25 -10.81
N SER A 33 -7.28 -3.00 -11.61
CA SER A 33 -8.64 -2.78 -11.10
C SER A 33 -9.19 -4.04 -10.43
N ALA A 34 -9.07 -5.21 -11.08
CA ALA A 34 -9.54 -6.48 -10.52
C ALA A 34 -8.88 -6.83 -9.18
N ARG A 35 -7.61 -6.44 -8.96
CA ARG A 35 -6.93 -6.65 -7.67
C ARG A 35 -7.57 -5.83 -6.55
N ILE A 36 -7.95 -4.58 -6.83
CA ILE A 36 -8.62 -3.71 -5.84
C ILE A 36 -9.99 -4.30 -5.52
N LEU A 37 -10.80 -4.60 -6.54
CA LEU A 37 -12.12 -5.21 -6.34
C LEU A 37 -12.02 -6.56 -5.63
N LYS A 38 -11.00 -7.37 -5.92
CA LYS A 38 -10.77 -8.65 -5.23
C LYS A 38 -10.34 -8.46 -3.78
N ALA A 39 -9.59 -7.42 -3.46
CA ALA A 39 -9.19 -7.11 -2.09
C ALA A 39 -10.38 -6.62 -1.27
N GLU A 40 -11.18 -5.70 -1.81
CA GLU A 40 -12.42 -5.23 -1.18
C GLU A 40 -13.43 -6.38 -1.02
N ALA A 41 -13.63 -7.19 -2.07
CA ALA A 41 -14.51 -8.36 -2.00
C ALA A 41 -13.99 -9.44 -1.05
N ARG A 42 -12.67 -9.54 -0.82
CA ARG A 42 -12.11 -10.43 0.21
C ARG A 42 -12.37 -9.88 1.60
N ALA A 43 -12.14 -8.59 1.84
CA ALA A 43 -12.39 -7.95 3.12
C ALA A 43 -13.86 -8.14 3.57
N MET A 44 -14.82 -7.99 2.65
CA MET A 44 -16.24 -8.26 2.96
C MET A 44 -16.52 -9.72 3.33
N LYS A 45 -15.87 -10.68 2.67
CA LYS A 45 -16.01 -12.11 2.99
C LYS A 45 -15.32 -12.49 4.30
N GLU A 46 -14.15 -11.91 4.55
CA GLU A 46 -13.39 -12.10 5.77
C GLU A 46 -14.10 -11.45 6.96
N GLU A 47 -14.73 -10.28 6.79
CA GLU A 47 -15.58 -9.66 7.81
C GLU A 47 -16.83 -10.50 8.11
N GLN A 48 -17.46 -11.10 7.09
CA GLN A 48 -18.56 -12.05 7.31
C GLN A 48 -18.09 -13.27 8.12
N ALA A 49 -16.97 -13.90 7.72
CA ALA A 49 -16.40 -15.02 8.44
C ALA A 49 -15.92 -14.63 9.86
N ALA A 50 -15.38 -13.42 10.02
CA ALA A 50 -14.98 -12.88 11.31
C ALA A 50 -16.20 -12.53 12.18
N HIS A 51 -17.31 -12.05 11.64
CA HIS A 51 -18.55 -11.86 12.40
C HIS A 51 -19.07 -13.20 12.96
N GLU A 52 -19.02 -14.26 12.15
CA GLU A 52 -19.37 -15.61 12.57
C GLU A 52 -18.40 -16.17 13.63
N GLN A 53 -17.09 -15.90 13.47
CA GLN A 53 -16.06 -16.38 14.38
C GLN A 53 -15.95 -15.54 15.66
N THR A 54 -16.19 -14.23 15.61
CA THR A 54 -16.25 -13.31 16.76
C THR A 54 -17.48 -13.59 17.60
N ALA A 55 -18.62 -13.97 17.02
CA ALA A 55 -19.78 -14.46 17.79
C ALA A 55 -19.45 -15.72 18.63
N GLN A 56 -18.48 -16.53 18.18
CA GLN A 56 -17.98 -17.71 18.90
C GLN A 56 -16.82 -17.38 19.84
N ALA A 57 -15.96 -16.43 19.48
CA ALA A 57 -14.79 -16.01 20.25
C ALA A 57 -15.12 -15.02 21.39
N ASP A 58 -16.17 -14.20 21.28
CA ASP A 58 -16.66 -13.34 22.39
C ASP A 58 -17.11 -14.16 23.60
N GLN A 59 -17.48 -15.43 23.39
CA GLN A 59 -17.79 -16.37 24.46
C GLN A 59 -16.52 -16.94 25.13
N ALA A 60 -15.39 -16.95 24.43
CA ALA A 60 -14.09 -17.40 24.95
C ALA A 60 -13.24 -16.25 25.55
N ASP A 61 -13.34 -15.03 25.02
CA ASP A 61 -12.51 -13.87 25.40
C ASP A 61 -12.93 -13.22 26.73
N ARG A 62 -14.11 -13.55 27.27
CA ARG A 62 -14.50 -13.18 28.65
C ARG A 62 -13.68 -13.86 29.75
N THR A 63 -12.75 -14.75 29.40
CA THR A 63 -11.99 -15.58 30.35
C THR A 63 -10.47 -15.36 30.30
N ALA A 64 -9.95 -14.47 29.44
CA ALA A 64 -8.50 -14.35 29.21
C ALA A 64 -7.91 -13.01 29.76
N PRO A 65 -6.76 -13.03 30.47
CA PRO A 65 -6.13 -11.82 30.98
C PRO A 65 -5.45 -11.01 29.86
N ARG A 66 -5.66 -9.69 29.81
CA ARG A 66 -5.01 -8.81 28.81
C ARG A 66 -3.65 -8.29 29.30
N VAL A 67 -2.63 -8.43 28.46
CA VAL A 67 -1.28 -7.84 28.65
C VAL A 67 -1.18 -6.54 27.87
N VAL A 68 -0.77 -5.45 28.53
CA VAL A 68 -0.56 -4.13 27.92
C VAL A 68 0.90 -4.05 27.44
N GLN A 69 1.10 -3.81 26.15
CA GLN A 69 2.42 -3.66 25.54
C GLN A 69 2.79 -2.17 25.43
N GLY A 70 3.91 -1.78 26.03
CA GLY A 70 4.43 -0.42 25.96
C GLY A 70 5.04 -0.11 24.59
N GLU A 71 4.79 1.10 24.09
CA GLU A 71 5.33 1.61 22.83
C GLU A 71 6.72 2.22 23.05
N ILE A 72 7.68 1.86 22.20
CA ILE A 72 9.00 2.48 22.16
C ILE A 72 9.01 3.59 21.09
N ILE A 73 9.26 4.82 21.53
CA ILE A 73 9.36 5.99 20.65
C ILE A 73 10.71 5.94 19.91
N PRO A 74 10.74 5.91 18.56
CA PRO A 74 11.99 5.89 17.81
C PRO A 74 12.70 7.24 17.88
N SER A 75 13.96 7.25 18.32
CA SER A 75 14.83 8.42 18.27
C SER A 75 15.25 8.67 16.83
N ALA A 76 14.95 9.87 16.31
CA ALA A 76 15.08 10.26 14.91
C ALA A 76 16.55 10.49 14.47
N ASN A 77 17.38 9.45 14.42
CA ASN A 77 18.74 9.57 13.88
C ASN A 77 19.24 8.38 13.05
N SER A 78 18.33 7.58 12.47
CA SER A 78 18.67 6.56 11.47
C SER A 78 18.45 7.07 10.05
N ALA A 79 19.11 8.18 9.71
CA ALA A 79 19.32 8.61 8.33
C ALA A 79 20.73 9.19 8.21
N THR A 80 21.72 8.32 8.36
CA THR A 80 23.07 8.57 7.86
C THR A 80 23.52 7.29 7.17
N THR A 81 22.95 7.11 5.98
CA THR A 81 23.62 6.37 4.91
C THR A 81 24.88 7.13 4.57
N ASP A 82 25.97 6.40 4.72
CA ASP A 82 27.31 6.62 4.22
C ASP A 82 27.40 7.30 2.84
N ALA A 83 28.44 8.12 2.69
CA ALA A 83 29.03 8.64 1.46
C ALA A 83 28.24 9.64 0.59
N GLY A 84 28.42 10.93 0.89
CA GLY A 84 28.06 12.05 0.01
C GLY A 84 28.66 13.37 0.50
N GLN A 85 29.99 13.47 0.42
CA GLN A 85 30.77 14.63 0.81
C GLN A 85 30.35 15.93 0.11
N SER A 86 30.45 17.02 0.88
CA SER A 86 30.98 18.33 0.46
C SER A 86 30.16 19.14 -0.54
N THR A 87 29.46 20.17 -0.04
CA THR A 87 29.76 21.59 -0.32
C THR A 87 28.88 22.47 0.59
N ALA A 88 29.55 23.25 1.45
CA ALA A 88 28.99 24.20 2.42
C ALA A 88 28.48 25.50 1.70
N PRO A 89 28.07 26.58 2.41
CA PRO A 89 27.52 26.74 3.76
C PRO A 89 26.19 27.53 3.78
N ARG A 90 25.40 27.38 4.85
CA ARG A 90 24.30 28.28 5.21
C ARG A 90 24.85 29.64 5.65
N THR A 91 24.42 30.73 5.01
CA THR A 91 24.52 32.08 5.58
C THR A 91 23.44 32.27 6.64
N HIS A 92 23.82 32.05 7.90
CA HIS A 92 23.19 32.71 9.03
C HIS A 92 23.51 34.21 8.93
N THR A 93 22.49 35.06 8.86
CA THR A 93 22.65 36.49 9.14
C THR A 93 22.10 36.73 10.53
N PRO A 94 22.96 36.96 11.55
CA PRO A 94 22.53 37.38 12.87
C PRO A 94 22.34 38.90 12.87
N GLY A 95 21.30 39.38 13.56
CA GLY A 95 21.16 40.78 13.92
C GLY A 95 19.91 41.44 13.37
N THR A 96 18.95 41.74 14.25
CA THR A 96 18.76 43.09 14.79
C THR A 96 17.41 43.17 15.52
N GLU A 97 17.46 43.04 16.84
CA GLU A 97 16.60 43.75 17.80
C GLU A 97 17.59 44.60 18.64
N PRO A 98 17.31 45.77 19.27
CA PRO A 98 16.08 46.60 19.40
C PRO A 98 16.27 48.07 18.92
N SER A 99 15.20 48.88 18.79
CA SER A 99 15.10 50.30 19.23
C SER A 99 13.88 51.06 18.67
N ARG A 100 12.96 51.44 19.59
CA ARG A 100 12.07 52.64 19.73
C ARG A 100 12.01 53.71 18.58
N PRO A 101 10.95 54.55 18.46
CA PRO A 101 10.20 55.20 19.57
C PRO A 101 8.66 55.17 19.50
N GLN A 102 8.07 55.36 20.68
CA GLN A 102 6.66 55.72 20.85
C GLN A 102 6.43 57.15 20.35
N ALA A 103 5.34 57.36 19.63
CA ALA A 103 4.70 58.65 19.41
C ALA A 103 3.20 58.48 19.68
#